data_AF-A0A2S0N6B7-F1
#
_entry.id   AF-A0A2S0N6B7-F1
#
_cell.length_a   1.000
_cell.length_b   1.000
_cell.length_c   1.000
_cell.angle_alpha   90.00
_cell.angle_beta   90.00
_cell.angle_gamma   90.00
#
_symmetry.space_group_name_H-M   'P 1'
#
loop_
_entity.id
_entity.type
_entity.pdbx_description
1 polymer ?
#
loop_
_entity_poly.entity_id
_entity_poly.type
_entity_poly.pdbx_seq_one_letter_code
_entity_poly.pdbx_strand_id
1 'polypeptide(L)'
;MPSQLPSQLKTYAAWTFNKVEAGTFRRNKRDFAHHEYPILAPLPTNGRNTKALETSRLGGPYIYFVTDDCGQVRYVGKSLEDQVIQRWVRPGIGGTAKHYWTHSTKSGGCVFNIAKGLQGGESREYPLRYVPLMEIAPEVFMQLGLPGMTDPTIFLPLVEQALVNKLNPDWNARR
;
A
#
# COMPACT_ATOMS: atom_id res chain seq x y z
N MET A 1 -2.01 -13.89 13.98
CA MET A 1 -0.83 -13.59 13.15
C MET A 1 -1.31 -13.12 11.79
N PRO A 2 -0.57 -12.22 11.10
CA PRO A 2 -0.84 -11.88 9.72
C PRO A 2 -0.89 -13.14 8.85
N SER A 3 -1.67 -13.10 7.77
CA SER A 3 -1.79 -14.21 6.82
C SER A 3 -1.48 -13.76 5.40
N GLN A 4 -1.24 -14.73 4.52
CA GLN A 4 -0.97 -14.51 3.12
C GLN A 4 -2.25 -14.18 2.34
N LEU A 5 -2.09 -13.57 1.16
CA LEU A 5 -3.20 -13.31 0.24
C LEU A 5 -3.92 -14.62 -0.13
N PRO A 6 -5.26 -14.60 -0.33
CA PRO A 6 -5.96 -15.77 -0.87
C PRO A 6 -5.37 -16.16 -2.22
N SER A 7 -5.11 -17.46 -2.45
CA SER A 7 -4.48 -17.93 -3.69
C SER A 7 -5.24 -17.58 -4.97
N GLN A 8 -6.56 -17.41 -4.85
CA GLN A 8 -7.45 -17.01 -5.95
C GLN A 8 -7.44 -15.49 -6.21
N LEU A 9 -6.89 -14.69 -5.29
CA LEU A 9 -6.81 -13.25 -5.45
C LEU A 9 -5.55 -12.90 -6.25
N LYS A 10 -5.72 -12.78 -7.57
CA LYS A 10 -4.66 -12.26 -8.44
C LYS A 10 -4.34 -10.82 -8.06
N THR A 11 -3.06 -10.54 -7.82
CA THR A 11 -2.56 -9.19 -7.52
C THR A 11 -1.36 -8.88 -8.41
N TYR A 12 -1.12 -7.58 -8.62
CA TYR A 12 -0.03 -7.03 -9.39
C TYR A 12 0.95 -6.32 -8.46
N ALA A 13 2.26 -6.50 -8.68
CA ALA A 13 3.30 -5.77 -7.99
C ALA A 13 3.33 -4.31 -8.47
N ALA A 14 3.05 -3.37 -7.58
CA ALA A 14 3.18 -1.96 -7.86
C ALA A 14 4.62 -1.49 -7.72
N TRP A 15 5.25 -1.88 -6.62
CA TRP A 15 6.60 -1.45 -6.23
C TRP A 15 7.18 -2.43 -5.21
N THR A 16 8.50 -2.38 -4.99
CA THR A 16 9.17 -3.15 -3.93
C THR A 16 10.12 -2.23 -3.18
N PHE A 17 9.91 -2.07 -1.88
CA PHE A 17 10.80 -1.31 -1.00
C PHE A 17 11.83 -2.25 -0.38
N ASN A 18 13.13 -1.99 -0.55
CA ASN A 18 14.17 -2.90 -0.06
C ASN A 18 15.29 -2.19 0.72
N LYS A 19 15.20 -0.86 0.87
CA LYS A 19 16.20 -0.10 1.60
C LYS A 19 15.60 1.17 2.19
N VAL A 20 16.18 1.63 3.30
CA VAL A 20 16.00 2.98 3.83
C VAL A 20 17.25 3.79 3.51
N GLU A 21 17.09 4.89 2.78
CA GLU A 21 18.18 5.82 2.49
C GLU A 21 18.47 6.70 3.70
N ALA A 22 19.69 7.25 3.76
CA ALA A 22 20.07 8.18 4.81
C ALA A 22 19.25 9.48 4.74
N GLY A 23 18.94 10.02 5.92
CA GLY A 23 18.19 11.27 6.07
C GLY A 23 16.68 11.08 6.09
N THR A 24 15.97 12.21 6.07
CA THR A 24 14.51 12.28 6.15
C THR A 24 13.99 13.33 5.17
N PHE A 25 12.69 13.29 4.90
CA PHE A 25 11.99 14.35 4.18
C PHE A 25 10.73 14.77 4.94
N ARG A 26 10.24 15.98 4.69
CA ARG A 26 8.95 16.45 5.19
C ARG A 26 7.97 16.62 4.04
N ARG A 27 6.69 16.33 4.27
CA ARG A 27 5.66 16.56 3.26
C ARG A 27 5.43 18.06 3.07
N ASN A 28 5.27 18.47 1.82
CA ASN A 28 4.84 19.84 1.49
C ASN A 28 3.32 20.03 1.68
N LYS A 29 2.82 19.75 2.90
CA LYS A 29 1.43 19.97 3.32
C LYS A 29 1.41 20.24 4.83
N ARG A 30 0.81 21.36 5.24
CA ARG A 30 0.80 21.85 6.64
C ARG A 30 0.40 20.79 7.66
N ASP A 31 -0.65 20.02 7.38
CA ASP A 31 -1.17 18.97 8.26
C ASP A 31 -0.16 17.84 8.56
N PHE A 32 0.90 17.71 7.76
CA PHE A 32 1.92 16.67 7.89
C PHE A 32 3.33 17.24 8.05
N ALA A 33 3.47 18.56 8.17
CA ALA A 33 4.77 19.23 8.23
C ALA A 33 5.56 18.92 9.51
N HIS A 34 4.89 18.39 10.54
CA HIS A 34 5.48 18.00 11.82
C HIS A 34 6.12 16.59 11.80
N HIS A 35 5.97 15.84 10.70
CA HIS A 35 6.59 14.52 10.57
C HIS A 35 7.83 14.57 9.69
N GLU A 36 8.91 13.97 10.20
CA GLU A 36 10.07 13.60 9.42
C GLU A 36 9.90 12.17 8.95
N TYR A 37 9.71 12.00 7.64
CA TYR A 37 9.47 10.71 7.02
C TYR A 37 10.80 10.05 6.65
N PRO A 38 10.94 8.73 6.87
CA PRO A 38 12.06 7.97 6.35
C PRO A 38 12.03 7.97 4.81
N ILE A 39 13.20 7.93 4.20
CA ILE A 39 13.32 7.85 2.74
C ILE A 39 13.38 6.38 2.34
N LEU A 40 12.27 5.83 1.87
CA LEU A 40 12.22 4.46 1.33
C LEU A 40 12.77 4.42 -0.10
N ALA A 41 13.57 3.40 -0.40
CA ALA A 41 14.11 3.12 -1.72
C ALA A 41 13.60 1.78 -2.29
N PRO A 42 13.57 1.64 -3.63
CA PRO A 42 13.92 2.64 -4.65
C PRO A 42 12.95 3.82 -4.69
N LEU A 43 13.44 5.03 -4.99
CA LEU A 43 12.64 6.25 -5.07
C LEU A 43 11.69 6.24 -6.29
N PRO A 44 10.58 7.02 -6.26
CA PRO A 44 9.73 7.18 -7.44
C PRO A 44 10.50 7.79 -8.60
N THR A 45 10.38 7.22 -9.81
CA THR A 45 11.14 7.66 -10.99
C THR A 45 10.54 8.86 -11.72
N ASN A 46 9.21 9.06 -11.61
CA ASN A 46 8.50 10.17 -12.27
C ASN A 46 7.36 10.73 -11.41
N GLY A 47 7.61 10.92 -10.11
CA GLY A 47 6.60 11.45 -9.18
C GLY A 47 5.32 10.61 -9.20
N ARG A 48 4.15 11.26 -9.30
CA ARG A 48 2.84 10.56 -9.40
C ARG A 48 2.67 9.72 -10.67
N ASN A 49 3.49 9.97 -11.71
CA ASN A 49 3.48 9.25 -12.97
C ASN A 49 4.50 8.10 -13.01
N THR A 50 5.11 7.78 -11.86
CA THR A 50 5.93 6.57 -11.70
C THR A 50 5.09 5.35 -12.06
N LYS A 51 5.57 4.52 -12.98
CA LYS A 51 4.86 3.31 -13.43
C LYS A 51 4.98 2.21 -12.39
N ALA A 52 3.89 1.45 -12.22
CA ALA A 52 3.92 0.20 -11.47
C ALA A 52 4.81 -0.84 -12.17
N LEU A 53 5.40 -1.76 -11.40
CA LEU A 53 6.22 -2.87 -11.94
C LEU A 53 5.39 -3.82 -12.81
N GLU A 54 4.19 -4.16 -12.36
CA GLU A 54 3.19 -4.93 -13.08
C GLU A 54 1.92 -4.09 -13.24
N THR A 55 1.28 -4.19 -14.41
CA THR A 55 0.08 -3.39 -14.72
C THR A 55 -1.10 -4.27 -15.07
N SER A 56 -2.23 -4.01 -14.41
CA SER A 56 -3.55 -4.43 -14.89
C SER A 56 -3.98 -3.63 -16.13
N ARG A 57 -4.86 -4.22 -16.95
CA ARG A 57 -5.54 -3.52 -18.06
C ARG A 57 -6.72 -2.65 -17.58
N LEU A 58 -7.16 -2.81 -16.33
CA LEU A 58 -8.22 -2.05 -15.70
C LEU A 58 -7.64 -0.99 -14.75
N GLY A 59 -8.26 0.19 -14.76
CA GLY A 59 -7.97 1.27 -13.81
C GLY A 59 -8.61 1.05 -12.44
N GLY A 60 -8.38 1.98 -11.52
CA GLY A 60 -9.02 1.99 -10.21
C GLY A 60 -10.57 2.07 -10.27
N PRO A 61 -11.25 1.84 -9.13
CA PRO A 61 -10.71 1.75 -7.77
C PRO A 61 -9.99 0.42 -7.49
N TYR A 62 -9.07 0.41 -6.53
CA TYR A 62 -8.27 -0.78 -6.19
C TYR A 62 -8.11 -0.98 -4.67
N ILE A 63 -7.92 -2.25 -4.31
CA ILE A 63 -7.36 -2.66 -3.03
C ILE A 63 -5.85 -2.82 -3.21
N TYR A 64 -5.06 -2.39 -2.23
CA TYR A 64 -3.63 -2.59 -2.21
C TYR A 64 -3.15 -3.17 -0.88
N PHE A 65 -1.98 -3.78 -0.94
CA PHE A 65 -1.40 -4.56 0.14
C PHE A 65 0.06 -4.19 0.29
N VAL A 66 0.55 -4.13 1.52
CA VAL A 66 1.99 -4.26 1.78
C VAL A 66 2.23 -5.66 2.31
N THR A 67 3.10 -6.41 1.64
CA THR A 67 3.54 -7.73 2.08
C THR A 67 4.98 -7.69 2.53
N ASP A 68 5.42 -8.67 3.31
CA ASP A 68 6.85 -8.94 3.51
C ASP A 68 7.38 -9.95 2.47
N ASP A 69 8.68 -10.25 2.54
CA ASP A 69 9.35 -11.23 1.68
C ASP A 69 8.94 -12.70 1.91
N CYS A 70 8.14 -12.98 2.95
CA CYS A 70 7.46 -14.26 3.16
C CYS A 70 6.03 -14.26 2.59
N GLY A 71 5.59 -13.16 1.98
CA GLY A 71 4.25 -12.99 1.42
C GLY A 71 3.16 -12.73 2.45
N GLN A 72 3.50 -12.49 3.73
CA GLN A 72 2.52 -12.15 4.75
C GLN A 72 2.00 -10.74 4.54
N VAL A 73 0.68 -10.57 4.60
CA VAL A 73 0.05 -9.25 4.42
C VAL A 73 0.18 -8.45 5.72
N ARG A 74 1.01 -7.42 5.69
CA ARG A 74 1.25 -6.51 6.82
C ARG A 74 0.27 -5.35 6.85
N TYR A 75 -0.21 -4.93 5.67
CA TYR A 75 -1.20 -3.86 5.54
C TYR A 75 -2.15 -4.10 4.37
N VAL A 76 -3.41 -3.70 4.53
CA VAL A 76 -4.44 -3.62 3.49
C VAL A 76 -4.93 -2.18 3.42
N GLY A 77 -5.04 -1.61 2.22
CA GLY A 77 -5.64 -0.30 2.02
C GLY A 77 -6.45 -0.23 0.74
N LYS A 78 -7.18 0.87 0.57
CA LYS A 78 -7.97 1.15 -0.63
C LYS A 78 -7.69 2.52 -1.22
N SER A 79 -7.92 2.68 -2.51
CA SER A 79 -7.87 3.99 -3.14
C SER A 79 -8.74 4.08 -4.39
N LEU A 80 -9.23 5.30 -4.61
CA LEU A 80 -10.07 5.70 -5.74
C LEU A 80 -9.28 6.34 -6.88
N GLU A 81 -7.96 6.50 -6.73
CA GLU A 81 -7.12 7.04 -7.80
C GLU A 81 -7.05 6.04 -8.98
N ASP A 82 -6.55 6.49 -10.13
CA ASP A 82 -6.46 5.63 -11.32
C ASP A 82 -5.33 4.59 -11.18
N GLN A 83 -4.26 4.93 -10.47
CA GLN A 83 -3.11 4.07 -10.23
C GLN A 83 -2.71 4.02 -8.76
N VAL A 84 -2.33 2.85 -8.26
CA VAL A 84 -1.88 2.63 -6.87
C VAL A 84 -0.70 3.51 -6.48
N ILE A 85 0.24 3.74 -7.39
CA ILE A 85 1.41 4.56 -7.13
C ILE A 85 1.03 6.01 -6.81
N GLN A 86 -0.01 6.55 -7.44
CA GLN A 86 -0.49 7.92 -7.18
C GLN A 86 -0.95 8.10 -5.73
N ARG A 87 -1.42 7.04 -5.08
CA ARG A 87 -1.80 7.07 -3.66
C ARG A 87 -0.59 7.25 -2.74
N TRP A 88 0.57 6.75 -3.14
CA TRP A 88 1.77 6.66 -2.31
C TRP A 88 2.82 7.73 -2.59
N VAL A 89 2.79 8.43 -3.73
CA VAL A 89 3.83 9.42 -4.05
C VAL A 89 3.38 10.84 -3.71
N ARG A 90 4.18 11.59 -2.95
CA ARG A 90 3.95 13.02 -2.69
C ARG A 90 5.23 13.83 -2.87
N PRO A 91 5.12 15.12 -3.23
CA PRO A 91 6.26 16.03 -3.15
C PRO A 91 6.71 16.21 -1.70
N GLY A 92 8.02 16.36 -1.52
CA GLY A 92 8.63 16.57 -0.21
C GLY A 92 9.73 17.62 -0.26
N ILE A 93 10.10 18.13 0.92
CA ILE A 93 11.19 19.06 1.14
C ILE A 93 12.22 18.36 2.05
N GLY A 94 13.51 18.53 1.74
CA GLY A 94 14.59 17.75 2.32
C GLY A 94 14.88 16.48 1.50
N GLY A 95 15.84 15.66 1.98
CA GLY A 95 16.29 14.44 1.32
C GLY A 95 16.97 14.65 -0.04
N THR A 96 17.10 13.56 -0.81
CA THR A 96 17.86 13.50 -2.07
C THR A 96 17.04 13.67 -3.35
N ALA A 97 15.71 13.84 -3.26
CA ALA A 97 14.79 13.89 -4.39
C ALA A 97 13.64 14.90 -4.21
N LYS A 98 12.82 15.08 -5.27
CA LYS A 98 11.64 15.96 -5.25
C LYS A 98 10.35 15.25 -4.84
N HIS A 99 10.29 13.93 -5.00
CA HIS A 99 9.12 13.10 -4.74
C HIS A 99 9.52 11.88 -3.92
N TYR A 100 8.64 11.51 -2.99
CA TYR A 100 8.89 10.45 -2.03
C TYR A 100 7.65 9.59 -1.79
N TRP A 101 7.90 8.39 -1.29
CA TRP A 101 6.86 7.51 -0.78
C TRP A 101 6.34 8.01 0.55
N THR A 102 5.02 8.18 0.64
CA THR A 102 4.35 8.52 1.89
C THR A 102 2.98 7.86 1.92
N HIS A 103 2.70 7.22 3.04
CA HIS A 103 1.41 6.63 3.32
C HIS A 103 1.21 6.64 4.83
N SER A 104 0.55 7.68 5.32
CA SER A 104 0.55 8.05 6.73
C SER A 104 -0.83 8.33 7.26
N THR A 105 -1.15 7.71 8.40
CA THR A 105 -2.20 8.14 9.32
C THR A 105 -1.59 9.02 10.41
N LYS A 106 -2.42 9.65 11.24
CA LYS A 106 -1.96 10.45 12.39
C LYS A 106 -1.18 9.63 13.44
N SER A 107 -1.31 8.31 13.44
CA SER A 107 -0.72 7.39 14.44
C SER A 107 0.60 6.73 14.00
N GLY A 108 1.16 7.12 12.85
CA GLY A 108 2.33 6.45 12.27
C GLY A 108 1.92 5.59 11.08
N GLY A 109 2.38 6.00 9.90
CA GLY A 109 2.05 5.40 8.61
C GLY A 109 2.76 4.09 8.26
N CYS A 110 2.25 3.42 7.22
CA CYS A 110 2.89 2.26 6.60
C CYS A 110 4.37 2.50 6.27
N VAL A 111 4.73 3.71 5.83
CA VAL A 111 6.12 4.02 5.47
C VAL A 111 7.09 3.97 6.66
N PHE A 112 6.61 4.27 7.88
CA PHE A 112 7.43 4.11 9.08
C PHE A 112 7.60 2.64 9.46
N ASN A 113 6.53 1.85 9.34
CA ASN A 113 6.59 0.42 9.62
C ASN A 113 7.50 -0.33 8.63
N ILE A 114 7.43 0.03 7.34
CA ILE A 114 8.36 -0.49 6.31
C ILE A 114 9.80 -0.13 6.69
N ALA A 115 10.07 1.14 7.03
CA ALA A 115 11.42 1.56 7.39
C ALA A 115 11.94 0.81 8.61
N LYS A 116 11.13 0.71 9.67
CA LYS A 116 11.46 -0.03 10.89
C LYS A 116 11.76 -1.50 10.59
N GLY A 117 10.90 -2.15 9.79
CA GLY A 117 11.07 -3.55 9.43
C GLY A 117 12.35 -3.81 8.63
N LEU A 118 12.67 -2.96 7.65
CA LEU A 118 13.90 -3.05 6.86
C LEU A 118 15.15 -2.82 7.73
N GLN A 119 15.15 -1.80 8.59
CA GLN A 119 16.28 -1.49 9.47
C GLN A 119 16.48 -2.53 10.57
N GLY A 120 15.38 -3.12 11.06
CA GLY A 120 15.40 -4.19 12.06
C GLY A 120 15.72 -5.57 11.49
N GLY A 121 15.82 -5.71 10.16
CA GLY A 121 16.03 -7.01 9.51
C GLY A 121 14.83 -7.95 9.61
N GLU A 122 13.62 -7.43 9.86
CA GLU A 122 12.39 -8.22 9.94
C GLU A 122 11.99 -8.80 8.58
N SER A 123 12.36 -8.12 7.50
CA SER A 123 12.18 -8.57 6.12
C SER A 123 13.21 -7.93 5.21
N ARG A 124 13.62 -8.63 4.15
CA ARG A 124 14.56 -8.10 3.14
C ARG A 124 13.92 -7.06 2.24
N GLU A 125 12.62 -7.19 1.99
CA GLU A 125 11.85 -6.28 1.15
C GLU A 125 10.37 -6.26 1.51
N TYR A 126 9.71 -5.15 1.18
CA TYR A 126 8.27 -4.99 1.33
C TYR A 126 7.64 -4.66 -0.03
N PRO A 127 7.05 -5.66 -0.72
CA PRO A 127 6.28 -5.42 -1.92
C PRO A 127 4.97 -4.65 -1.62
N LEU A 128 4.71 -3.61 -2.42
CA LEU A 128 3.40 -2.99 -2.56
C LEU A 128 2.67 -3.71 -3.69
N ARG A 129 1.60 -4.44 -3.36
CA ARG A 129 0.76 -5.16 -4.34
C ARG A 129 -0.60 -4.51 -4.46
N TYR A 130 -1.30 -4.72 -5.58
CA TYR A 130 -2.64 -4.19 -5.77
C TYR A 130 -3.50 -5.05 -6.68
N VAL A 131 -4.81 -4.84 -6.61
CA VAL A 131 -5.80 -5.44 -7.50
C VAL A 131 -6.93 -4.44 -7.75
N PRO A 132 -7.26 -4.12 -9.01
CA PRO A 132 -8.47 -3.37 -9.31
C PRO A 132 -9.69 -4.13 -8.80
N LEU A 133 -10.64 -3.42 -8.21
CA LEU A 133 -11.83 -4.05 -7.63
C LEU A 133 -12.58 -4.89 -8.67
N MET A 134 -12.64 -4.41 -9.91
CA MET A 134 -13.28 -5.07 -11.06
C MET A 134 -12.60 -6.38 -11.51
N GLU A 135 -11.36 -6.63 -11.11
CA GLU A 135 -10.66 -7.90 -11.40
C GLU A 135 -10.78 -8.94 -10.28
N ILE A 136 -11.39 -8.57 -9.15
CA ILE A 136 -11.60 -9.53 -8.07
C ILE A 136 -12.73 -10.48 -8.50
N ALA A 137 -12.40 -11.76 -8.57
CA ALA A 137 -13.32 -12.79 -9.01
C ALA A 137 -14.52 -12.93 -8.03
N PRO A 138 -15.74 -13.23 -8.52
CA PRO A 138 -16.92 -13.40 -7.68
C PRO A 138 -16.72 -14.39 -6.51
N GLU A 139 -15.94 -15.44 -6.73
CA GLU A 139 -15.62 -16.47 -5.72
C GLU A 139 -14.86 -15.87 -4.53
N VAL A 140 -14.01 -14.89 -4.77
CA VAL A 140 -13.29 -14.19 -3.70
C VAL A 140 -14.27 -13.35 -2.88
N PHE A 141 -15.26 -12.70 -3.51
CA PHE A 141 -16.30 -11.97 -2.76
C PHE A 141 -17.15 -12.89 -1.89
N MET A 142 -17.56 -14.05 -2.41
CA MET A 142 -18.28 -15.06 -1.63
C MET A 142 -17.46 -15.54 -0.42
N GLN A 143 -16.17 -15.79 -0.61
CA GLN A 143 -15.26 -16.17 0.48
C GLN A 143 -14.99 -15.07 1.50
N LEU A 144 -15.30 -13.82 1.17
CA LEU A 144 -15.25 -12.66 2.06
C LEU A 144 -16.60 -12.41 2.73
N GLY A 145 -17.63 -13.20 2.43
CA GLY A 145 -18.99 -13.00 2.95
C GLY A 145 -19.67 -11.75 2.40
N LEU A 146 -19.23 -11.27 1.23
CA LEU A 146 -19.78 -10.08 0.59
C LEU A 146 -20.77 -10.47 -0.51
N PRO A 147 -21.87 -9.72 -0.69
CA PRO A 147 -22.78 -9.95 -1.81
C PRO A 147 -22.05 -9.68 -3.14
N GLY A 148 -22.61 -10.11 -4.28
CA GLY A 148 -22.05 -9.72 -5.59
C GLY A 148 -21.91 -8.19 -5.71
N MET A 149 -20.84 -7.72 -6.34
CA MET A 149 -20.55 -6.29 -6.48
C MET A 149 -21.65 -5.58 -7.30
N THR A 150 -22.14 -4.45 -6.79
CA THR A 150 -23.12 -3.59 -7.49
C THR A 150 -22.52 -2.23 -7.85
N ASP A 151 -21.92 -1.52 -6.89
CA ASP A 151 -21.26 -0.22 -7.09
C ASP A 151 -19.84 -0.24 -6.51
N PRO A 152 -18.77 -0.08 -7.32
CA PRO A 152 -17.38 -0.10 -6.87
C PRO A 152 -17.05 0.88 -5.73
N THR A 153 -17.68 2.05 -5.68
CA THR A 153 -17.36 3.09 -4.69
C THR A 153 -17.93 2.76 -3.31
N ILE A 154 -19.13 2.18 -3.28
CA ILE A 154 -19.79 1.69 -2.06
C ILE A 154 -19.12 0.41 -1.58
N PHE A 155 -18.69 -0.43 -2.53
CA PHE A 155 -18.20 -1.77 -2.25
C PHE A 155 -16.73 -1.79 -1.81
N LEU A 156 -15.91 -0.84 -2.29
CA LEU A 156 -14.48 -0.78 -1.97
C LEU A 156 -14.18 -0.74 -0.45
N PRO A 157 -14.86 0.07 0.39
CA PRO A 157 -14.72 0.01 1.84
C PRO A 157 -15.09 -1.35 2.46
N LEU A 158 -16.13 -2.02 1.95
CA LEU A 158 -16.57 -3.31 2.46
C LEU A 158 -15.53 -4.40 2.15
N VAL A 159 -14.97 -4.39 0.94
CA VAL A 159 -13.91 -5.31 0.51
C VAL A 159 -12.64 -5.09 1.33
N GLU A 160 -12.22 -3.83 1.53
CA GLU A 160 -11.08 -3.51 2.40
C GLU A 160 -11.31 -4.07 3.81
N GLN A 161 -12.47 -3.80 4.41
CA GLN A 161 -12.76 -4.25 5.77
C GLN A 161 -12.81 -5.78 5.88
N ALA A 162 -13.43 -6.47 4.92
CA ALA A 162 -13.49 -7.92 4.88
C ALA A 162 -12.09 -8.53 4.75
N LEU A 163 -11.22 -7.95 3.91
CA LEU A 163 -9.83 -8.37 3.76
C LEU A 163 -9.01 -8.09 5.02
N VAL A 164 -9.19 -6.95 5.68
CA VAL A 164 -8.54 -6.67 6.97
C VAL A 164 -8.96 -7.72 8.01
N ASN A 165 -10.25 -8.03 8.11
CA ASN A 165 -10.74 -9.02 9.07
C ASN A 165 -10.20 -10.42 8.77
N LYS A 166 -10.23 -10.82 7.49
CA LYS A 166 -9.78 -12.15 7.05
C LYS A 166 -8.27 -12.31 7.18
N LEU A 167 -7.51 -11.29 6.80
CA LEU A 167 -6.05 -11.37 6.71
C LEU A 167 -5.35 -11.05 8.04
N ASN A 168 -6.05 -10.33 8.93
CA ASN A 168 -5.55 -9.83 10.21
C ASN A 168 -4.17 -9.14 10.12
N PRO A 169 -4.00 -8.15 9.21
CA PRO A 169 -2.74 -7.42 9.05
C PRO A 169 -2.45 -6.57 10.29
N ASP A 170 -1.25 -6.71 10.84
CA ASP A 170 -0.84 -6.08 12.09
C ASP A 170 -0.70 -4.56 11.98
N TRP A 171 -0.53 -4.00 10.78
CA TRP A 171 -0.40 -2.55 10.57
C TRP A 171 -1.74 -1.85 10.31
N ASN A 172 -2.85 -2.59 10.20
CA ASN A 172 -4.19 -1.98 10.14
C ASN A 172 -4.81 -1.77 11.53
N ALA A 173 -4.24 -2.39 12.57
CA ALA A 173 -4.72 -2.22 13.93
C ALA A 173 -4.59 -0.76 14.37
N ARG A 174 -5.71 -0.13 14.70
CA ARG A 174 -5.73 1.16 15.39
C ARG A 174 -5.26 0.89 16.82
N ARG A 175 -3.97 1.12 17.10
CA ARG A 175 -3.52 1.34 18.47
C ARG A 175 -3.94 2.73 18.92
#